data_AF-A0A7J7F7W3-F1
#
_entry.id   AF-A0A7J7F7W3-F1
#
_cell.length_a   1.000
_cell.length_b   1.000
_cell.length_c   1.000
_cell.angle_alpha   90.00
_cell.angle_beta   90.00
_cell.angle_gamma   90.00
#
_symmetry.space_group_name_H-M   'P 1'
#
loop_
_entity.id
_entity.type
_entity.pdbx_description
1 polymer ?
#
loop_
_entity_poly.entity_id
_entity_poly.type
_entity_poly.pdbx_seq_one_letter_code
_entity_poly.pdbx_strand_id
1 'polypeptide(L)'
;MAGTLLAPPSGVPLERLVHMAVERGYTAQGEMFSVANVGRLAREALGCQAELLSGGLGGPNRDRVLQHLVAGNPLLIPTSYDEDFNHEPCQRKGYKAHWAVSAGVLLGVQHVPSLGYAEDPELPGLFHPVPHTPRQPPSLPEEDSPGVVYLLSKQGKSWHYQLWDYDQVRDSNLQLTDFSPSRAADGREYVVPAGGVRAGLCGQALLLRPQDSSH
;
A
#
# COMPACT_ATOMS: atom_id res chain seq x y z
N MET A 1 10.60 1.95 -1.52
CA MET A 1 9.80 0.71 -1.53
C MET A 1 8.91 0.62 -2.76
N ALA A 2 7.83 1.39 -2.89
CA ALA A 2 6.95 1.27 -4.06
C ALA A 2 7.65 1.57 -5.41
N GLY A 3 8.57 2.54 -5.44
CA GLY A 3 9.33 2.87 -6.65
C GLY A 3 10.16 1.70 -7.22
N THR A 4 10.61 0.75 -6.40
CA THR A 4 11.35 -0.42 -6.91
C THR A 4 10.43 -1.44 -7.58
N LEU A 5 9.13 -1.42 -7.25
CA LEU A 5 8.12 -2.30 -7.84
C LEU A 5 7.57 -1.77 -9.17
N LEU A 6 7.71 -0.46 -9.44
CA LEU A 6 7.21 0.19 -10.65
C LEU A 6 8.12 0.03 -11.88
N ALA A 7 9.23 -0.70 -11.77
CA ALA A 7 10.36 -0.75 -12.70
C ALA A 7 11.07 0.62 -12.86
N PRO A 8 12.38 0.74 -12.60
CA PRO A 8 13.02 2.05 -12.47
C PRO A 8 13.60 2.57 -13.80
N PRO A 9 13.25 3.78 -14.28
CA PRO A 9 14.20 4.60 -15.01
C PRO A 9 15.15 5.21 -13.96
N SER A 10 16.25 4.52 -13.64
CA SER A 10 17.23 4.90 -12.60
C SER A 10 16.64 5.05 -11.18
N GLY A 11 17.03 4.18 -10.25
CA GLY A 11 16.52 4.24 -8.87
C GLY A 11 16.72 5.63 -8.24
N VAL A 12 15.64 6.33 -7.94
CA VAL A 12 15.69 7.64 -7.28
C VAL A 12 16.16 7.44 -5.84
N PRO A 13 17.29 8.05 -5.42
CA PRO A 13 17.78 7.93 -4.05
C PRO A 13 16.77 8.48 -3.04
N LEU A 14 16.73 7.90 -1.84
CA LEU A 14 15.81 8.33 -0.78
C LEU A 14 16.03 9.80 -0.42
N GLU A 15 17.29 10.24 -0.38
CA GLU A 15 17.70 11.60 -0.05
C GLU A 15 17.09 12.60 -1.04
N ARG A 16 17.02 12.23 -2.32
CA ARG A 16 16.40 13.04 -3.36
C ARG A 16 14.87 13.14 -3.17
N LEU A 17 14.23 12.04 -2.77
CA LEU A 17 12.79 12.04 -2.45
C LEU A 17 12.48 12.94 -1.25
N VAL A 18 13.29 12.84 -0.18
CA VAL A 18 13.12 13.66 1.02
C VAL A 18 13.37 15.14 0.70
N HIS A 19 14.45 15.46 -0.02
CA HIS A 19 14.75 16.83 -0.43
C HIS A 19 13.60 17.46 -1.22
N MET A 20 13.10 16.75 -2.23
CA MET A 20 11.97 17.21 -3.03
C MET A 20 10.71 17.39 -2.17
N ALA A 21 10.43 16.48 -1.25
CA ALA A 21 9.28 16.59 -0.35
C ALA A 21 9.39 17.81 0.58
N VAL A 22 10.60 18.15 1.04
CA VAL A 22 10.86 19.35 1.86
C VAL A 22 10.70 20.62 1.03
N GLU A 23 11.30 20.69 -0.17
CA GLU A 23 11.16 21.84 -1.07
C GLU A 23 9.70 22.13 -1.46
N ARG A 24 8.90 21.08 -1.60
CA ARG A 24 7.46 21.17 -1.89
C ARG A 24 6.59 21.44 -0.65
N GLY A 25 7.19 21.50 0.54
CA GLY A 25 6.48 21.72 1.79
C GLY A 25 5.56 20.55 2.20
N TYR A 26 5.84 19.33 1.73
CA TYR A 26 5.07 18.15 2.08
C TYR A 26 5.51 17.49 3.38
N THR A 27 6.75 17.75 3.80
CA THR A 27 7.35 17.27 5.05
C THR A 27 8.39 18.27 5.53
N ALA A 28 8.68 18.25 6.83
CA ALA A 28 9.82 18.97 7.41
C ALA A 28 11.06 18.06 7.56
N GLN A 29 10.87 16.76 7.78
CA GLN A 29 11.93 15.83 8.20
C GLN A 29 11.90 14.46 7.51
N GLY A 30 10.91 14.22 6.65
CA GLY A 30 10.71 12.97 5.91
C GLY A 30 9.36 12.31 6.20
N GLU A 31 8.75 12.51 7.37
CA GLU A 31 7.41 11.96 7.64
C GLU A 31 6.33 12.69 6.84
N MET A 32 5.45 11.91 6.22
CA MET A 32 4.35 12.43 5.40
C MET A 32 3.01 11.99 5.99
N PHE A 33 2.15 12.96 6.28
CA PHE A 33 0.81 12.76 6.87
C PHE A 33 -0.32 13.02 5.88
N SER A 34 -0.04 12.98 4.57
CA SER A 34 -1.02 13.23 3.50
C SER A 34 -0.79 12.29 2.33
N VAL A 35 -1.72 11.37 2.08
CA VAL A 35 -1.71 10.45 0.94
C VAL A 35 -1.71 11.23 -0.38
N ALA A 36 -2.45 12.33 -0.46
CA ALA A 36 -2.43 13.20 -1.62
C ALA A 36 -1.02 13.77 -1.92
N ASN A 37 -0.28 14.19 -0.89
CA ASN A 37 1.08 14.71 -1.06
C ASN A 37 2.06 13.60 -1.47
N VAL A 38 1.94 12.39 -0.89
CA VAL A 38 2.73 11.24 -1.32
C VAL A 38 2.46 10.91 -2.80
N GLY A 39 1.20 10.98 -3.24
CA GLY A 39 0.83 10.75 -4.63
C GLY A 39 1.44 11.79 -5.58
N ARG A 40 1.44 13.07 -5.19
CA ARG A 40 2.11 14.14 -5.97
C ARG A 40 3.61 13.90 -6.08
N LEU A 41 4.26 13.59 -4.95
CA LEU A 41 5.69 13.27 -4.90
C LEU A 41 6.02 12.06 -5.79
N ALA A 42 5.21 11.00 -5.74
CA ALA A 42 5.40 9.81 -6.55
C ALA A 42 5.35 10.11 -8.05
N ARG A 43 4.35 10.88 -8.51
CA ARG A 43 4.25 11.28 -9.93
C ARG A 43 5.47 12.08 -10.38
N GLU A 44 5.89 13.05 -9.57
CA GLU A 44 6.97 13.97 -9.92
C GLU A 44 8.34 13.29 -9.89
N ALA A 45 8.62 12.53 -8.83
CA ALA A 45 9.93 11.92 -8.64
C ALA A 45 10.11 10.62 -9.43
N LEU A 46 9.05 9.81 -9.55
CA LEU A 46 9.14 8.47 -10.15
C LEU A 46 8.57 8.41 -11.57
N GLY A 47 7.91 9.47 -12.06
CA GLY A 47 7.25 9.45 -13.36
C GLY A 47 6.20 8.33 -13.46
N CYS A 48 5.44 8.11 -12.38
CA CYS A 48 4.40 7.08 -12.33
C CYS A 48 3.01 7.69 -12.28
N GLN A 49 1.98 6.88 -12.58
CA GLN A 49 0.60 7.27 -12.30
C GLN A 49 0.30 7.01 -10.83
N ALA A 50 -0.34 7.96 -10.16
CA ALA A 50 -0.77 7.82 -8.77
C ALA A 50 -2.24 8.23 -8.60
N GLU A 51 -3.08 7.27 -8.27
CA GLU A 51 -4.51 7.41 -8.08
C GLU A 51 -4.85 7.32 -6.58
N LEU A 52 -5.50 8.36 -6.05
CA LEU A 52 -5.92 8.44 -4.66
C LEU A 52 -7.25 7.71 -4.46
N LEU A 53 -7.26 6.73 -3.59
CA LEU A 53 -8.49 6.16 -3.04
C LEU A 53 -8.88 6.90 -1.76
N SER A 54 -10.18 7.05 -1.56
CA SER A 54 -10.77 7.63 -0.35
C SER A 54 -12.00 6.83 0.06
N GLY A 55 -12.33 6.83 1.36
CA GLY A 55 -13.45 6.06 1.91
C GLY A 55 -13.10 4.64 2.37
N GLY A 56 -11.81 4.33 2.53
CA GLY A 56 -11.32 3.02 2.99
C GLY A 56 -11.03 2.04 1.86
N LEU A 57 -10.61 0.84 2.24
CA LEU A 57 -10.28 -0.24 1.32
C LEU A 57 -11.45 -1.19 1.03
N GLY A 58 -12.53 -1.14 1.82
CA GLY A 58 -13.73 -1.98 1.62
C GLY A 58 -14.71 -1.45 0.57
N GLY A 59 -15.86 -2.11 0.45
CA GLY A 59 -16.97 -1.69 -0.41
C GLY A 59 -16.53 -1.42 -1.86
N PRO A 60 -16.85 -0.24 -2.46
CA PRO A 60 -16.57 0.02 -3.88
C PRO A 60 -15.08 0.09 -4.22
N ASN A 61 -14.20 0.22 -3.22
CA ASN A 61 -12.75 0.24 -3.44
C ASN A 61 -12.12 -1.16 -3.38
N ARG A 62 -12.80 -2.15 -2.78
CA ARG A 62 -12.23 -3.48 -2.56
C ARG A 62 -11.83 -4.14 -3.86
N ASP A 63 -12.77 -4.27 -4.78
CA ASP A 63 -12.50 -4.93 -6.07
C ASP A 63 -11.46 -4.18 -6.90
N ARG A 64 -11.47 -2.84 -6.84
CA ARG A 64 -10.46 -2.00 -7.50
C ARG A 64 -9.07 -2.27 -6.95
N VAL A 65 -8.93 -2.37 -5.63
CA VAL A 65 -7.68 -2.70 -4.96
C VAL A 65 -7.19 -4.09 -5.35
N LEU A 66 -8.07 -5.10 -5.28
CA LEU A 66 -7.70 -6.48 -5.60
C LEU A 66 -7.31 -6.63 -7.07
N GLN A 67 -8.08 -6.06 -8.01
CA GLN A 67 -7.75 -6.05 -9.43
C GLN A 67 -6.41 -5.36 -9.69
N HIS A 68 -6.14 -4.24 -9.01
CA HIS A 68 -4.89 -3.52 -9.13
C HIS A 68 -3.68 -4.36 -8.71
N LEU A 69 -3.79 -5.07 -7.59
CA LEU A 69 -2.75 -5.97 -7.08
C LEU A 69 -2.59 -7.24 -7.94
N VAL A 70 -3.69 -7.82 -8.43
CA VAL A 70 -3.68 -8.96 -9.36
C VAL A 70 -2.97 -8.59 -10.67
N ALA A 71 -3.11 -7.34 -11.11
CA ALA A 71 -2.38 -6.80 -12.26
C ALA A 71 -0.88 -6.58 -11.99
N GLY A 72 -0.40 -6.81 -10.76
CA GLY A 72 1.01 -6.66 -10.38
C GLY A 72 1.43 -5.23 -10.04
N ASN A 73 0.46 -4.34 -9.81
CA ASN A 73 0.76 -2.94 -9.51
C ASN A 73 0.82 -2.70 -8.00
N PRO A 74 1.74 -1.83 -7.52
CA PRO A 74 1.91 -1.59 -6.10
C PRO A 74 0.84 -0.67 -5.52
N LEU A 75 0.31 -1.07 -4.36
CA LEU A 75 -0.59 -0.28 -3.53
C LEU A 75 0.20 0.30 -2.36
N LEU A 76 0.08 1.60 -2.11
CA LEU A 76 0.65 2.25 -0.92
C LEU A 76 -0.46 2.58 0.08
N ILE A 77 -0.31 2.12 1.31
CA ILE A 77 -1.34 2.23 2.36
C ILE A 77 -0.71 2.85 3.61
N PRO A 78 -1.29 3.91 4.17
CA PRO A 78 -1.00 4.28 5.55
C PRO A 78 -1.72 3.30 6.48
N THR A 79 -0.95 2.68 7.37
CA THR A 79 -1.44 1.70 8.35
C THR A 79 -0.86 2.06 9.71
N SER A 80 -1.59 1.89 10.80
CA SER A 80 -0.96 1.93 12.12
C SER A 80 -0.32 0.58 12.39
N TYR A 81 0.98 0.57 12.65
CA TYR A 81 1.67 -0.60 13.13
C TYR A 81 2.39 -0.30 14.44
N ASP A 82 2.39 -1.27 15.36
CA ASP A 82 3.06 -1.18 16.64
C ASP A 82 4.32 -2.04 16.60
N GLU A 83 5.48 -1.46 16.82
CA GLU A 83 6.79 -2.14 16.83
C GLU A 83 6.95 -3.28 17.86
N ASP A 84 5.86 -3.80 18.44
CA ASP A 84 5.85 -5.03 19.24
C ASP A 84 5.92 -6.30 18.37
N PHE A 85 6.35 -7.40 18.96
CA PHE A 85 7.08 -8.55 18.40
C PHE A 85 6.61 -9.25 17.08
N ASN A 86 5.43 -8.99 16.49
CA ASN A 86 4.85 -9.83 15.41
C ASN A 86 4.73 -9.21 13.99
N HIS A 87 5.00 -7.92 13.80
CA HIS A 87 4.96 -7.18 12.51
C HIS A 87 3.58 -7.06 11.78
N GLU A 88 2.42 -7.23 12.46
CA GLU A 88 1.03 -7.20 11.90
C GLU A 88 0.14 -5.94 12.18
N PRO A 89 -0.68 -5.43 11.24
CA PRO A 89 -1.45 -4.18 11.42
C PRO A 89 -2.25 -4.08 12.75
N CYS A 90 -2.06 -3.00 13.51
CA CYS A 90 -2.68 -2.83 14.83
C CYS A 90 -3.67 -1.66 14.85
N GLN A 91 -4.58 -1.63 15.82
CA GLN A 91 -5.53 -0.54 16.03
C GLN A 91 -5.09 0.39 17.18
N ARG A 92 -4.31 1.45 16.87
CA ARG A 92 -3.79 2.43 17.85
C ARG A 92 -4.15 3.89 17.50
N LYS A 93 -5.32 4.13 16.92
CA LYS A 93 -5.85 5.45 16.50
C LYS A 93 -4.96 6.27 15.56
N GLY A 94 -3.92 5.66 14.99
CA GLY A 94 -2.94 6.34 14.12
C GLY A 94 -1.74 6.96 14.82
N TYR A 95 -1.55 6.79 16.13
CA TYR A 95 -0.38 7.33 16.84
C TYR A 95 0.96 6.80 16.31
N LYS A 96 0.97 5.56 15.84
CA LYS A 96 2.10 4.93 15.14
C LYS A 96 1.76 4.66 13.67
N ALA A 97 1.20 5.66 12.99
CA ALA A 97 0.97 5.56 11.55
C ALA A 97 2.31 5.36 10.82
N HIS A 98 2.36 4.33 9.99
CA HIS A 98 3.48 3.97 9.14
C HIS A 98 2.98 3.70 7.73
N TRP A 99 3.87 3.86 6.76
CA TRP A 99 3.58 3.54 5.36
C TRP A 99 3.96 2.09 5.07
N ALA A 100 3.02 1.37 4.47
CA ALA A 100 3.22 0.03 3.94
C ALA A 100 3.03 0.05 2.42
N VAL A 101 3.75 -0.83 1.73
CA VAL A 101 3.51 -1.17 0.33
C VAL A 101 2.98 -2.59 0.24
N SER A 102 1.92 -2.80 -0.50
CA SER A 102 1.47 -4.13 -0.90
C SER A 102 1.92 -4.36 -2.34
N ALA A 103 2.70 -5.41 -2.55
CA ALA A 103 3.28 -5.78 -3.84
C ALA A 103 2.47 -6.86 -4.58
N GLY A 104 1.53 -7.50 -3.89
CA GLY A 104 0.69 -8.54 -4.46
C GLY A 104 -0.40 -8.96 -3.49
N VAL A 105 -1.16 -9.98 -3.89
CA VAL A 105 -2.29 -10.52 -3.14
C VAL A 105 -2.30 -12.04 -3.22
N LEU A 106 -2.65 -12.70 -2.13
CA LEU A 106 -3.00 -14.11 -2.07
C LEU A 106 -4.51 -14.21 -1.90
N LEU A 107 -5.14 -14.95 -2.81
CA LEU A 107 -6.59 -15.10 -2.88
C LEU A 107 -6.97 -16.58 -2.70
N GLY A 108 -7.82 -16.86 -1.72
CA GLY A 108 -8.55 -18.12 -1.62
C GLY A 108 -9.65 -18.15 -2.67
N VAL A 109 -9.47 -18.96 -3.71
CA VAL A 109 -10.41 -19.09 -4.83
C VAL A 109 -11.13 -20.44 -4.78
N GLN A 110 -12.41 -20.47 -5.15
CA GLN A 110 -13.19 -21.72 -5.20
C GLN A 110 -12.79 -22.62 -6.38
N HIS A 111 -12.31 -22.03 -7.47
CA HIS A 111 -11.90 -22.73 -8.68
C HIS A 111 -10.51 -22.27 -9.10
N VAL A 112 -9.67 -23.24 -9.47
CA VAL A 112 -8.31 -22.96 -9.98
C VAL A 112 -8.42 -22.11 -11.25
N PRO A 113 -7.62 -21.03 -11.38
CA PRO A 113 -7.59 -20.25 -12.60
C PRO A 113 -7.18 -21.12 -13.80
N SER A 114 -7.98 -21.10 -14.86
CA SER A 114 -7.83 -22.02 -16.00
C SER A 114 -6.67 -21.69 -16.95
N LEU A 115 -6.24 -20.43 -17.02
CA LEU A 115 -5.27 -19.96 -18.02
C LEU A 115 -4.18 -19.08 -17.43
N GLY A 116 -2.93 -19.48 -17.64
CA GLY A 116 -1.74 -18.67 -17.34
C GLY A 116 -1.28 -18.77 -15.89
N TYR A 117 -1.69 -19.81 -15.16
CA TYR A 117 -1.25 -20.12 -13.80
C TYR A 117 -0.62 -21.51 -13.77
N ALA A 118 0.40 -21.67 -12.94
CA ALA A 118 1.03 -22.95 -12.63
C ALA A 118 0.90 -23.23 -11.14
N GLU A 119 0.73 -24.51 -10.80
CA GLU A 119 0.78 -24.95 -9.41
C GLU A 119 2.24 -24.95 -8.93
N ASP A 120 2.44 -24.47 -7.71
CA ASP A 120 3.75 -24.50 -7.06
C ASP A 120 4.15 -25.95 -6.76
N PRO A 121 5.36 -26.39 -7.14
CA PRO A 121 5.78 -27.78 -6.96
C PRO A 121 6.02 -28.16 -5.49
N GLU A 122 6.25 -27.20 -4.60
CA GLU A 122 6.51 -27.41 -3.18
C GLU A 122 5.25 -27.19 -2.32
N LEU A 123 4.27 -26.43 -2.82
CA LEU A 123 3.06 -26.06 -2.10
C LEU A 123 1.79 -26.44 -2.90
N PRO A 124 1.28 -27.67 -2.75
CA PRO A 124 0.05 -28.10 -3.42
C PRO A 124 -1.13 -27.17 -3.12
N GLY A 125 -1.88 -26.81 -4.16
CA GLY A 125 -2.99 -25.87 -4.09
C GLY A 125 -2.60 -24.38 -4.16
N LEU A 126 -1.30 -24.04 -4.15
CA LEU A 126 -0.84 -22.68 -4.43
C LEU A 126 -0.61 -22.52 -5.94
N PHE A 127 -1.28 -21.54 -6.53
CA PHE A 127 -1.15 -21.23 -7.95
C PHE A 127 -0.54 -19.85 -8.13
N HIS A 128 0.49 -19.76 -8.95
CA HIS A 128 1.16 -18.50 -9.27
C HIS A 128 1.06 -18.19 -10.77
N PRO A 129 0.98 -16.90 -11.14
CA PRO A 129 0.97 -16.51 -12.54
C PRO A 129 2.25 -16.96 -13.25
N VAL A 130 2.12 -17.52 -14.45
CA VAL A 130 3.25 -17.84 -15.31
C VAL A 130 3.77 -16.55 -15.96
N PRO A 131 5.06 -16.21 -15.82
CA PRO A 131 5.64 -15.03 -16.45
C PRO A 131 5.44 -15.05 -17.97
N HIS A 132 5.15 -13.88 -18.55
CA HIS A 132 4.99 -13.67 -20.00
C HIS A 132 3.84 -14.44 -20.69
N THR A 133 2.98 -15.12 -19.93
CA THR A 133 1.78 -15.78 -20.46
C THR A 133 0.56 -14.87 -20.28
N PRO A 134 -0.35 -14.80 -21.29
CA PRO A 134 -1.66 -14.19 -21.10
C PRO A 134 -2.40 -14.84 -19.93
N ARG A 135 -2.98 -14.01 -19.06
CA ARG A 135 -3.59 -14.46 -17.80
C ARG A 135 -5.02 -13.97 -17.73
N GLN A 136 -5.93 -14.89 -17.40
CA GLN A 136 -7.28 -14.51 -17.00
C GLN A 136 -7.26 -14.28 -15.48
N PRO A 137 -7.60 -13.08 -14.99
CA PRO A 137 -7.63 -12.83 -13.56
C PRO A 137 -8.65 -13.77 -12.88
N PRO A 138 -8.35 -14.29 -11.66
CA PRO A 138 -9.29 -15.11 -10.91
C PRO A 138 -10.55 -14.31 -10.58
N SER A 139 -11.65 -15.03 -10.38
CA SER A 139 -12.84 -14.42 -9.77
C SER A 139 -12.48 -13.98 -8.35
N LEU A 140 -12.76 -12.72 -8.03
CA LEU A 140 -12.49 -12.20 -6.70
C LEU A 140 -13.42 -12.86 -5.69
N PRO A 141 -12.94 -13.18 -4.47
CA PRO A 141 -13.81 -13.65 -3.40
C PRO A 141 -14.87 -12.60 -3.09
N GLU A 142 -16.13 -13.01 -2.87
CA GLU A 142 -17.18 -12.09 -2.41
C GLU A 142 -16.81 -11.49 -1.04
N GLU A 143 -17.26 -10.25 -0.76
CA GLU A 143 -16.90 -9.51 0.47
C GLU A 143 -17.40 -10.22 1.75
N ASP A 144 -18.56 -10.89 1.67
CA ASP A 144 -19.18 -11.60 2.79
C ASP A 144 -18.91 -13.12 2.78
N SER A 145 -18.14 -13.60 1.79
CA SER A 145 -17.75 -15.02 1.74
C SER A 145 -16.57 -15.25 2.67
N PRO A 146 -16.45 -16.41 3.34
CA PRO A 146 -15.29 -16.79 4.17
C PRO A 146 -14.00 -17.05 3.35
N GLY A 147 -13.85 -16.36 2.22
CA GLY A 147 -12.68 -16.43 1.36
C GLY A 147 -11.50 -15.68 1.99
N VAL A 148 -10.32 -16.26 1.82
CA VAL A 148 -9.09 -15.75 2.40
C VAL A 148 -8.50 -14.69 1.46
N VAL A 149 -8.34 -13.45 1.95
CA VAL A 149 -7.65 -12.39 1.21
C VAL A 149 -6.49 -11.90 2.04
N TYR A 150 -5.26 -12.14 1.57
CA TYR A 150 -4.05 -11.64 2.20
C TYR A 150 -3.29 -10.72 1.27
N LEU A 151 -2.78 -9.61 1.80
CA LEU A 151 -1.91 -8.70 1.09
C LEU A 151 -0.45 -9.06 1.34
N LEU A 152 0.32 -9.28 0.26
CA LEU A 152 1.77 -9.43 0.35
C LEU A 152 2.38 -8.03 0.57
N SER A 153 2.63 -7.70 1.82
CA SER A 153 2.93 -6.34 2.26
C SER A 153 4.30 -6.22 2.91
N LYS A 154 4.88 -5.02 2.81
CA LYS A 154 6.15 -4.66 3.41
C LYS A 154 6.09 -3.23 3.94
N GLN A 155 6.66 -3.03 5.12
CA GLN A 155 6.79 -1.72 5.76
C GLN A 155 8.25 -1.20 5.69
N GLY A 156 8.41 0.13 5.81
CA GLY A 156 9.68 0.83 5.55
C GLY A 156 10.92 0.39 6.33
N LYS A 157 10.74 -0.12 7.55
CA LYS A 157 11.78 -0.62 8.46
C LYS A 157 11.99 -2.14 8.38
N SER A 158 11.10 -2.90 7.72
CA SER A 158 11.23 -4.36 7.60
C SER A 158 12.07 -4.73 6.38
N TRP A 159 12.83 -5.82 6.48
CA TRP A 159 13.51 -6.41 5.33
C TRP A 159 12.62 -7.38 4.54
N HIS A 160 11.62 -7.97 5.21
CA HIS A 160 10.83 -9.08 4.68
C HIS A 160 9.40 -8.67 4.34
N TYR A 161 8.87 -9.31 3.30
CA TYR A 161 7.44 -9.29 3.01
C TYR A 161 6.70 -10.22 3.96
N GLN A 162 5.47 -9.87 4.28
CA GLN A 162 4.57 -10.66 5.11
C GLN A 162 3.18 -10.69 4.47
N LEU A 163 2.42 -11.73 4.80
CA LEU A 163 1.02 -11.81 4.45
C LEU A 163 0.21 -11.15 5.57
N TRP A 164 -0.51 -10.09 5.23
CA TRP A 164 -1.38 -9.39 6.16
C TRP A 164 -2.83 -9.59 5.77
N ASP A 165 -3.68 -9.89 6.74
CA ASP A 165 -5.12 -10.06 6.51
C ASP A 165 -5.72 -8.77 5.95
N TYR A 166 -6.52 -8.89 4.89
CA TYR A 166 -7.07 -7.72 4.19
C TYR A 166 -7.97 -6.88 5.09
N ASP A 167 -8.82 -7.52 5.88
CA ASP A 167 -9.75 -6.83 6.78
C ASP A 167 -8.98 -6.13 7.91
N GLN A 168 -7.94 -6.78 8.43
CA GLN A 168 -7.04 -6.15 9.41
C GLN A 168 -6.36 -4.89 8.85
N VAL A 169 -5.90 -4.93 7.59
CA VAL A 169 -5.32 -3.75 6.91
C VAL A 169 -6.36 -2.66 6.68
N ARG A 170 -7.56 -3.03 6.21
CA ARG A 170 -8.70 -2.12 6.03
C ARG A 170 -9.03 -1.39 7.32
N ASP A 171 -9.19 -2.12 8.41
CA ASP A 171 -9.61 -1.58 9.70
C ASP A 171 -8.50 -0.72 10.31
N SER A 172 -7.23 -1.11 10.15
CA SER A 172 -6.07 -0.30 10.53
C SER A 172 -6.02 1.04 9.77
N ASN A 173 -6.34 1.05 8.47
CA ASN A 173 -6.40 2.26 7.66
C ASN A 173 -7.56 3.19 8.06
N LEU A 174 -8.72 2.63 8.39
CA LEU A 174 -9.92 3.38 8.81
C LEU A 174 -9.82 4.01 10.20
N GLN A 175 -8.87 3.56 11.02
CA GLN A 175 -8.68 4.08 12.37
C GLN A 175 -7.48 5.03 12.51
N LEU A 176 -6.97 5.59 11.40
CA LEU A 176 -5.89 6.60 11.41
C LEU A 176 -6.45 8.00 11.67
N THR A 177 -6.82 8.29 12.91
CA THR A 177 -7.61 9.48 13.24
C THR A 177 -6.80 10.60 13.87
N ASP A 178 -5.85 10.25 14.73
CA ASP A 178 -5.25 11.18 15.66
C ASP A 178 -3.74 11.31 15.46
N PHE A 179 -3.23 12.52 15.68
CA PHE A 179 -1.79 12.78 15.68
C PHE A 179 -1.17 12.30 16.99
N SER A 180 0.04 11.73 16.93
CA SER A 180 0.69 11.18 18.12
C SER A 180 0.96 12.27 19.17
N PRO A 181 0.51 12.11 20.42
CA PRO A 181 0.86 13.03 21.51
C PRO A 181 2.38 13.13 21.74
N SER A 182 3.13 12.04 21.51
CA SER A 182 4.59 12.05 21.64
C SER A 182 5.27 12.96 20.61
N ARG A 183 4.78 12.92 19.35
CA ARG A 183 5.26 13.81 18.27
C ARG A 183 4.82 15.25 18.49
N ALA A 184 3.69 15.47 19.16
CA ALA A 184 3.27 16.81 19.53
C ALA A 184 4.13 17.42 20.65
N ALA A 185 4.78 16.58 21.47
CA ALA A 185 5.55 17.00 22.63
C ALA A 185 7.08 16.96 22.45
N ASP A 186 7.59 16.49 21.30
CA ASP A 186 9.03 16.30 21.07
C ASP A 186 9.76 17.56 20.57
N GLY A 187 9.04 18.67 20.40
CA GLY A 187 9.60 19.95 19.95
C GLY A 187 9.96 20.01 18.46
N ARG A 188 9.61 18.98 17.69
CA ARG A 188 9.87 18.90 16.24
C ARG A 188 8.73 19.50 15.43
N GLU A 189 9.09 20.03 14.27
CA GLU A 189 8.11 20.50 13.30
C GLU A 189 7.61 19.34 12.43
N TYR A 190 6.29 19.28 12.24
CA TYR A 190 5.60 18.28 11.42
C TYR A 190 4.60 18.96 10.49
N VAL A 191 4.60 18.54 9.21
CA VAL A 191 3.63 19.01 8.23
C VAL A 191 2.40 18.11 8.29
N VAL A 192 1.33 18.60 8.94
CA VAL A 192 0.04 17.90 9.05
C VAL A 192 -1.02 18.70 8.28
N PRO A 193 -1.84 18.06 7.42
CA PRO A 193 -2.84 18.78 6.64
C PRO A 193 -3.93 19.40 7.52
N ALA A 194 -4.64 20.38 6.97
CA ALA A 194 -5.85 20.91 7.59
C ALA A 194 -6.86 19.76 7.81
N GLY A 195 -7.38 19.62 9.04
CA GLY A 195 -8.19 18.47 9.45
C GLY A 195 -7.40 17.30 10.05
N GLY A 196 -6.08 17.45 10.22
CA GLY A 196 -5.24 16.52 10.97
C GLY A 196 -4.95 15.22 10.23
N VAL A 197 -4.46 14.23 10.98
CA VAL A 197 -4.15 12.88 10.48
C VAL A 197 -5.37 12.22 9.84
N ARG A 198 -6.56 12.42 10.43
CA ARG A 198 -7.81 11.92 9.86
C ARG A 198 -8.01 12.37 8.42
N ALA A 199 -7.89 13.67 8.12
CA ALA A 199 -8.11 14.19 6.78
C ALA A 199 -7.02 13.73 5.78
N GLY A 200 -5.80 13.51 6.27
CA GLY A 200 -4.65 13.18 5.45
C GLY A 200 -4.39 11.70 5.19
N LEU A 201 -4.81 10.80 6.09
CA LEU A 201 -4.47 9.37 6.04
C LEU A 201 -5.67 8.43 6.20
N CYS A 202 -6.68 8.80 7.00
CA CYS A 202 -7.79 7.90 7.32
C CYS A 202 -8.59 7.50 6.09
N GLY A 203 -8.72 6.19 5.87
CA GLY A 203 -9.49 5.68 4.74
C GLY A 203 -8.91 6.07 3.38
N GLN A 204 -7.63 6.45 3.32
CA GLN A 204 -6.97 6.84 2.09
C GLN A 204 -5.85 5.87 1.73
N ALA A 205 -5.63 5.66 0.44
CA ALA A 205 -4.54 4.83 -0.10
C ALA A 205 -4.16 5.29 -1.51
N LEU A 206 -3.02 4.85 -2.04
CA LEU A 206 -2.59 5.13 -3.42
C LEU A 206 -2.44 3.86 -4.23
N LEU A 207 -3.12 3.83 -5.37
CA LEU A 207 -2.83 2.89 -6.46
C LEU A 207 -1.75 3.53 -7.34
N LEU A 208 -0.62 2.84 -7.49
CA LEU A 208 0.50 3.31 -8.29
C LEU A 208 0.67 2.43 -9.53
N ARG A 209 0.78 3.02 -10.71
CA ARG A 209 1.04 2.29 -11.96
C ARG A 209 2.28 2.85 -12.66
N PRO A 210 3.07 2.03 -13.35
CA PRO A 210 4.07 2.54 -14.28
C PRO A 210 3.39 3.51 -15.27
N GLN A 211 4.09 4.55 -15.70
CA GLN A 211 3.61 5.36 -16.79
C GLN A 211 3.77 4.56 -18.08
N ASP A 212 2.67 4.32 -18.80
CA ASP A 212 2.72 3.62 -20.08
C ASP A 212 3.77 4.29 -20.96
N SER A 213 4.73 3.50 -21.44
CA SER A 213 5.69 3.94 -22.45
C SER A 213 4.93 4.13 -23.77
N SER A 214 4.15 5.21 -23.87
CA SER A 214 3.53 5.59 -25.14
C SER A 214 4.62 6.24 -25.99
N HIS A 215 5.35 5.41 -26.73
CA HIS A 215 6.17 5.80 -27.85
C HIS A 215 5.86 4.90 -29.05
#